data_AF-A0A4P7RLK2-F1
#
_entry.id   AF-A0A4P7RLK2-F1
#
_cell.length_a   1.000
_cell.length_b   1.000
_cell.length_c   1.000
_cell.angle_alpha   90.00
_cell.angle_beta   90.00
_cell.angle_gamma   90.00
#
_symmetry.space_group_name_H-M   'P 1'
#
loop_
_entity.id
_entity.type
_entity.pdbx_description
1 polymer ?
#
loop_
_entity_poly.entity_id
_entity_poly.type
_entity_poly.pdbx_seq_one_letter_code
_entity_poly.pdbx_strand_id
1 'polypeptide(L)'
;MIEDKTPSEIATIIRNKEDIDLDRMRDYLTTVYGTDRTPSLGRGPSIEARSVELDDVTVKVFVTTSDPFFLGTFDRAAGTRMVTVAVHARLNGTGEERRGHPPPAVVLPVREQTAWTRAVLGDLADYSYRLLSDRAQLRPLPALFLVFADIAAPRLAPSDFRWLFLCGGRRAYPEKVVPENQELLAHLRRHGDIVNSDLVARPLAAEPSVWAHEFISTLTSTFADELGRMGNSRWFTIDEVALHGLSRVTVRYTWHLVAGDKAYGFDIDLAGVRAEQLRKFDDGRAQRPARTIGATLFNQPVFRSPKEIDGVTWVQFGRNHEG
;
A
#
# COMPACT_ATOMS: atom_id res chain seq x y z
N MET A 1 41.00 -1.66 -1.40
CA MET A 1 40.36 -1.27 -2.68
C MET A 1 39.16 -2.16 -2.86
N ILE A 2 37.95 -1.61 -2.72
CA ILE A 2 36.73 -2.32 -3.09
C ILE A 2 36.61 -2.13 -4.61
N GLU A 3 36.68 -3.21 -5.38
CA GLU A 3 36.33 -3.19 -6.81
C GLU A 3 34.97 -2.50 -6.99
N ASP A 4 34.83 -1.66 -8.02
CA ASP A 4 33.62 -0.89 -8.26
C ASP A 4 32.51 -1.81 -8.81
N LYS A 5 31.90 -2.57 -7.91
CA LYS A 5 30.82 -3.52 -8.21
C LYS A 5 29.54 -2.77 -8.56
N THR A 6 28.90 -3.24 -9.61
CA THR A 6 27.56 -2.81 -10.01
C THR A 6 26.50 -3.24 -8.99
N PRO A 7 25.32 -2.58 -8.95
CA PRO A 7 24.22 -3.00 -8.09
C PRO A 7 23.83 -4.47 -8.28
N SER A 8 23.91 -5.04 -9.48
CA SER A 8 23.57 -6.45 -9.71
C SER A 8 24.62 -7.44 -9.25
N GLU A 9 25.90 -7.10 -9.32
CA GLU A 9 26.96 -7.92 -8.72
C GLU A 9 26.78 -7.97 -7.20
N ILE A 10 26.50 -6.83 -6.57
CA ILE A 10 26.19 -6.76 -5.14
C ILE A 10 24.89 -7.54 -4.83
N ALA A 11 23.85 -7.42 -5.67
CA ALA A 11 22.59 -8.16 -5.49
C ALA A 11 22.81 -9.68 -5.57
N THR A 12 23.72 -10.13 -6.42
CA THR A 12 24.09 -11.54 -6.54
C THR A 12 24.85 -12.02 -5.31
N ILE A 13 25.75 -11.20 -4.75
CA ILE A 13 26.40 -11.48 -3.46
C ILE A 13 25.35 -11.62 -2.35
N ILE A 14 24.38 -10.69 -2.29
CA ILE A 14 23.29 -10.73 -1.29
C ILE A 14 22.46 -12.02 -1.44
N ARG A 15 22.08 -12.40 -2.66
CA ARG A 15 21.27 -13.61 -2.92
C ARG A 15 21.98 -14.92 -2.59
N ASN A 16 23.31 -14.94 -2.67
CA ASN A 16 24.12 -16.14 -2.45
C ASN A 16 24.62 -16.28 -1.00
N LYS A 17 24.31 -15.33 -0.12
CA LYS A 17 24.67 -15.39 1.30
C LYS A 17 23.72 -16.32 2.04
N GLU A 18 24.27 -17.39 2.62
CA GLU A 18 23.51 -18.43 3.34
C GLU A 18 22.74 -17.89 4.57
N ASP A 19 23.18 -16.78 5.15
CA ASP A 19 22.54 -16.15 6.31
C ASP A 19 21.35 -15.26 5.95
N ILE A 20 21.02 -15.11 4.66
CA ILE A 20 19.95 -14.24 4.17
C ILE A 20 18.82 -15.07 3.55
N ASP A 21 17.74 -15.28 4.30
CA ASP A 21 16.50 -15.90 3.79
C ASP A 21 15.63 -14.89 3.02
N LEU A 22 15.79 -14.87 1.69
CA LEU A 22 14.95 -14.08 0.77
C LEU A 22 13.65 -14.79 0.37
N ASP A 23 13.48 -16.08 0.69
CA ASP A 23 12.39 -16.89 0.14
C ASP A 23 11.04 -16.42 0.69
N ARG A 24 11.00 -16.02 1.97
CA ARG A 24 9.80 -15.40 2.56
C ARG A 24 9.35 -14.16 1.80
N MET A 25 10.29 -13.32 1.35
CA MET A 25 9.95 -12.12 0.56
C MET A 25 9.45 -12.51 -0.83
N ARG A 26 10.08 -13.51 -1.48
CA ARG A 26 9.66 -14.01 -2.79
C ARG A 26 8.28 -14.64 -2.76
N ASP A 27 7.99 -15.46 -1.76
CA ASP A 27 6.69 -16.10 -1.56
C ASP A 27 5.60 -15.05 -1.32
N TYR A 28 5.91 -14.04 -0.51
CA TYR A 28 5.01 -12.92 -0.27
C TYR A 28 4.73 -12.14 -1.56
N LEU A 29 5.77 -11.78 -2.32
CA LEU A 29 5.61 -11.07 -3.61
C LEU A 29 4.84 -11.92 -4.63
N THR A 30 5.10 -13.22 -4.71
CA THR A 30 4.35 -14.15 -5.57
C THR A 30 2.87 -14.19 -5.18
N THR A 31 2.56 -14.13 -3.89
CA THR A 31 1.16 -14.03 -3.41
C THR A 31 0.53 -12.69 -3.77
N VAL A 32 1.30 -11.60 -3.73
CA VAL A 32 0.81 -10.24 -4.03
C VAL A 32 0.45 -10.10 -5.51
N TYR A 33 1.19 -10.76 -6.39
CA TYR A 33 0.99 -10.76 -7.84
C TYR A 33 0.20 -11.98 -8.36
N GLY A 34 -0.19 -12.91 -7.49
CA GLY A 34 -0.87 -14.16 -7.88
C GLY A 34 -2.35 -13.97 -8.26
N THR A 35 -2.88 -14.91 -9.05
CA THR A 35 -4.26 -14.91 -9.56
C THR A 35 -5.31 -15.30 -8.52
N ASP A 36 -4.94 -16.03 -7.46
CA ASP A 36 -5.89 -16.86 -6.69
C ASP A 36 -6.26 -16.32 -5.31
N ARG A 37 -5.75 -15.17 -4.89
CA ARG A 37 -6.04 -14.63 -3.55
C ARG A 37 -6.25 -13.13 -3.59
N THR A 38 -7.22 -12.65 -2.81
CA THR A 38 -7.31 -11.24 -2.44
C THR A 38 -5.97 -10.86 -1.79
N PRO A 39 -5.12 -10.04 -2.42
CA PRO A 39 -3.78 -9.79 -1.90
C PRO A 39 -3.89 -9.10 -0.55
N SER A 40 -3.13 -9.57 0.44
CA SER A 40 -3.06 -8.91 1.75
C SER A 40 -2.32 -7.57 1.59
N LEU A 41 -3.09 -6.47 1.56
CA LEU A 41 -2.54 -5.13 1.70
C LEU A 41 -1.89 -5.01 3.09
N GLY A 42 -0.73 -4.37 3.15
CA GLY A 42 -0.08 -4.07 4.43
C GLY A 42 1.39 -4.48 4.49
N ARG A 43 1.83 -4.81 5.70
CA ARG A 43 3.24 -5.08 5.99
C ARG A 43 3.61 -6.51 5.61
N GLY A 44 4.52 -6.65 4.66
CA GLY A 44 5.14 -7.91 4.30
C GLY A 44 6.29 -8.29 5.25
N PRO A 45 7.02 -9.36 4.93
CA PRO A 45 8.16 -9.81 5.71
C PRO A 45 9.30 -8.79 5.72
N SER A 46 10.16 -8.90 6.74
CA SER A 46 11.40 -8.13 6.85
C SER A 46 12.59 -9.06 6.99
N ILE A 47 13.72 -8.65 6.42
CA ILE A 47 15.01 -9.30 6.52
C ILE A 47 15.97 -8.36 7.23
N GLU A 48 16.89 -8.93 7.98
CA GLU A 48 17.97 -8.22 8.65
C GLU A 48 19.27 -8.95 8.35
N ALA A 49 20.28 -8.22 7.88
CA ALA A 49 21.52 -8.79 7.38
C ALA A 49 22.65 -7.78 7.47
N ARG A 50 23.91 -8.23 7.36
CA ARG A 50 25.05 -7.32 7.33
C ARG A 50 25.15 -6.59 5.99
N SER A 51 25.58 -5.34 6.03
CA SER A 51 25.97 -4.60 4.83
C SER A 51 27.09 -5.34 4.08
N VAL A 52 27.05 -5.25 2.76
CA VAL A 52 28.09 -5.81 1.87
C VAL A 52 29.24 -4.82 1.67
N GLU A 53 28.97 -3.52 1.85
CA GLU A 53 29.92 -2.45 1.53
C GLU A 53 30.45 -1.68 2.73
N LEU A 54 29.71 -1.69 3.84
CA LEU A 54 30.08 -1.01 5.08
C LEU A 54 30.33 -2.03 6.19
N ASP A 55 31.48 -1.90 6.83
CA ASP A 55 31.78 -2.66 8.05
C ASP A 55 30.89 -2.20 9.20
N ASP A 56 30.57 -3.12 10.12
CA ASP A 56 29.78 -2.85 11.32
C ASP A 56 28.41 -2.20 11.07
N VAL A 57 27.78 -2.51 9.92
CA VAL A 57 26.44 -2.02 9.59
C VAL A 57 25.48 -3.19 9.40
N THR A 58 24.31 -3.09 10.05
CA THR A 58 23.17 -3.96 9.82
C THR A 58 22.15 -3.26 8.92
N VAL A 59 21.75 -3.95 7.86
CA VAL A 59 20.72 -3.56 6.92
C VAL A 59 19.45 -4.31 7.22
N LYS A 60 18.35 -3.58 7.38
CA LYS A 60 17.00 -4.08 7.51
C LYS A 60 16.20 -3.72 6.28
N VAL A 61 15.71 -4.73 5.58
CA VAL A 61 14.86 -4.57 4.39
C VAL A 61 13.45 -5.02 4.74
N PHE A 62 12.44 -4.24 4.38
CA PHE A 62 11.05 -4.66 4.52
C PHE A 62 10.24 -4.30 3.28
N VAL A 63 9.25 -5.14 3.01
CA VAL A 63 8.33 -4.96 1.88
C VAL A 63 6.97 -4.56 2.43
N THR A 64 6.34 -3.58 1.81
CA THR A 64 4.92 -3.27 2.05
C THR A 64 4.18 -3.20 0.74
N THR A 65 2.92 -3.58 0.74
CA THR A 65 2.07 -3.52 -0.45
C THR A 65 0.85 -2.67 -0.17
N SER A 66 0.49 -1.89 -1.18
CA SER A 66 -0.63 -0.97 -1.10
C SER A 66 -1.27 -0.82 -2.46
N ASP A 67 -2.48 -0.29 -2.46
CA ASP A 67 -3.22 0.01 -3.66
C ASP A 67 -2.94 1.47 -4.10
N PRO A 68 -2.35 1.69 -5.29
CA PRO A 68 -1.98 3.02 -5.75
C PRO A 68 -3.10 3.82 -6.42
N PHE A 69 -4.34 3.34 -6.56
CA PHE A 69 -5.34 4.05 -7.37
C PHE A 69 -5.67 5.47 -6.89
N PHE A 70 -5.49 5.81 -5.60
CA PHE A 70 -5.68 7.19 -5.12
C PHE A 70 -4.47 8.11 -5.37
N LEU A 71 -3.36 7.52 -5.81
CA LEU A 71 -2.11 8.21 -6.05
C LEU A 71 -1.95 8.60 -7.52
N GLY A 72 -2.57 7.93 -8.49
CA GLY A 72 -2.49 8.32 -9.90
C GLY A 72 -3.37 7.47 -10.82
N THR A 73 -3.42 7.85 -12.11
CA THR A 73 -4.25 7.18 -13.13
C THR A 73 -3.56 5.92 -13.65
N PHE A 74 -3.84 4.79 -13.01
CA PHE A 74 -3.46 3.46 -13.51
C PHE A 74 -4.59 2.86 -14.36
N ASP A 75 -4.23 2.03 -15.35
CA ASP A 75 -5.20 1.21 -16.07
C ASP A 75 -5.93 0.31 -15.08
N ARG A 76 -7.21 0.61 -14.91
CA ARG A 76 -8.05 0.05 -13.86
C ARG A 76 -8.41 -1.39 -14.13
N ALA A 77 -8.31 -1.90 -15.37
CA ALA A 77 -8.55 -3.30 -15.67
C ALA A 77 -7.57 -4.25 -14.95
N ALA A 78 -6.42 -3.74 -14.48
CA ALA A 78 -5.28 -4.59 -14.16
C ALA A 78 -5.07 -4.94 -12.69
N GLY A 79 -5.83 -4.42 -11.73
CA GLY A 79 -5.59 -4.76 -10.31
C GLY A 79 -4.17 -4.43 -9.84
N THR A 80 -3.57 -3.35 -10.37
CA THR A 80 -2.21 -2.90 -10.06
C THR A 80 -1.96 -2.81 -8.56
N ARG A 81 -0.76 -3.22 -8.14
CA ARG A 81 -0.25 -3.12 -6.79
C ARG A 81 0.98 -2.24 -6.78
N MET A 82 1.11 -1.44 -5.73
CA MET A 82 2.31 -0.71 -5.42
C MET A 82 3.05 -1.45 -4.33
N VAL A 83 4.22 -1.95 -4.67
CA VAL A 83 5.14 -2.59 -3.74
C VAL A 83 6.22 -1.59 -3.38
N THR A 84 6.38 -1.37 -2.08
CA THR A 84 7.42 -0.51 -1.53
C THR A 84 8.44 -1.39 -0.84
N VAL A 85 9.69 -1.32 -1.30
CA VAL A 85 10.86 -1.89 -0.61
C VAL A 85 11.54 -0.77 0.14
N ALA A 86 11.62 -0.91 1.45
CA ALA A 86 12.30 0.03 2.31
C ALA A 86 13.61 -0.58 2.82
N VAL A 87 14.72 0.08 2.53
CA VAL A 87 16.06 -0.32 2.93
C VAL A 87 16.55 0.62 4.01
N HIS A 88 16.70 0.12 5.23
CA HIS A 88 17.12 0.88 6.39
C HIS A 88 18.45 0.33 6.92
N ALA A 89 19.40 1.17 7.29
CA ALA A 89 20.67 0.72 7.85
C ALA A 89 20.98 1.39 9.19
N ARG A 90 21.60 0.64 10.09
CA ARG A 90 22.10 1.11 11.38
C ARG A 90 23.50 0.58 11.62
N LEU A 91 24.30 1.32 12.39
CA LEU A 91 25.52 0.76 12.98
C LEU A 91 25.16 -0.45 13.83
N ASN A 92 26.06 -1.42 13.91
CA ASN A 92 25.98 -2.49 14.89
C ASN A 92 26.19 -1.86 16.28
N GLY A 93 25.37 -2.25 17.24
CA GLY A 93 25.52 -1.77 18.61
C GLY A 93 26.90 -2.15 19.16
N THR A 94 27.63 -1.18 19.71
CA THR A 94 28.97 -1.39 20.32
C THR A 94 28.90 -2.06 21.69
N GLY A 95 27.74 -2.57 22.11
CA GLY A 95 27.50 -3.11 23.45
C GLY A 95 27.30 -2.04 24.54
N GLU A 96 27.56 -0.76 24.26
CA GLU A 96 27.37 0.37 25.20
C GLU A 96 26.01 1.07 25.07
N GLU A 97 25.01 0.43 24.44
CA GLU A 97 23.68 0.99 24.28
C GLU A 97 22.97 1.15 25.63
N ARG A 98 23.18 2.32 26.24
CA ARG A 98 22.45 2.77 27.42
C ARG A 98 20.95 2.83 27.09
N ARG A 99 20.20 1.86 27.61
CA ARG A 99 18.74 1.86 27.80
C ARG A 99 17.93 2.28 26.55
N GLY A 100 17.58 1.30 25.71
CA GLY A 100 16.35 1.34 24.90
C GLY A 100 16.34 2.26 23.67
N HIS A 101 17.48 2.83 23.27
CA HIS A 101 17.59 3.56 22.01
C HIS A 101 18.25 2.70 20.93
N PRO A 102 17.65 2.60 19.72
CA PRO A 102 18.25 1.81 18.64
C PRO A 102 19.54 2.47 18.14
N PRO A 103 20.52 1.69 17.64
CA PRO A 103 21.80 2.22 17.19
C PRO A 103 21.64 3.29 16.10
N PRO A 104 22.61 4.20 15.93
CA PRO A 104 22.51 5.30 14.96
C PRO A 104 22.19 4.80 13.54
N ALA A 105 21.26 5.48 12.87
CA ALA A 105 20.95 5.20 11.48
C ALA A 105 22.06 5.72 10.56
N VAL A 106 22.37 4.96 9.50
CA VAL A 106 23.42 5.29 8.52
C VAL A 106 22.86 5.28 7.11
N VAL A 107 23.48 6.05 6.22
CA VAL A 107 23.12 6.08 4.80
C VAL A 107 24.00 5.07 4.06
N LEU A 108 23.38 4.03 3.51
CA LEU A 108 24.09 3.09 2.63
C LEU A 108 24.47 3.77 1.31
N PRO A 109 25.54 3.32 0.63
CA PRO A 109 25.78 3.70 -0.76
C PRO A 109 24.57 3.40 -1.65
N VAL A 110 24.29 4.26 -2.64
CA VAL A 110 23.14 4.10 -3.55
C VAL A 110 23.17 2.77 -4.28
N ARG A 111 24.37 2.29 -4.65
CA ARG A 111 24.54 1.01 -5.32
C ARG A 111 24.13 -0.17 -4.42
N GLU A 112 24.48 -0.18 -3.13
CA GLU A 112 23.99 -1.19 -2.20
C GLU A 112 22.48 -1.07 -1.94
N GLN A 113 21.93 0.13 -1.80
CA GLN A 113 20.48 0.33 -1.67
C GLN A 113 19.72 -0.28 -2.87
N THR A 114 20.25 -0.04 -4.07
CA THR A 114 19.71 -0.58 -5.33
C THR A 114 19.90 -2.09 -5.40
N ALA A 115 21.04 -2.60 -4.92
CA ALA A 115 21.34 -4.03 -4.86
C ALA A 115 20.37 -4.80 -3.95
N TRP A 116 20.07 -4.27 -2.76
CA TRP A 116 19.04 -4.83 -1.89
C TRP A 116 17.67 -4.88 -2.57
N THR A 117 17.32 -3.81 -3.28
CA THR A 117 16.07 -3.74 -4.04
C THR A 117 16.04 -4.79 -5.17
N ARG A 118 17.13 -4.97 -5.91
CA ARG A 118 17.31 -6.01 -6.94
C ARG A 118 17.28 -7.42 -6.36
N ALA A 119 17.88 -7.64 -5.19
CA ALA A 119 17.87 -8.94 -4.52
C ALA A 119 16.44 -9.35 -4.11
N VAL A 120 15.63 -8.39 -3.67
CA VAL A 120 14.24 -8.60 -3.24
C VAL A 120 13.26 -8.70 -4.42
N LEU A 121 13.32 -7.75 -5.36
CA LEU A 121 12.33 -7.64 -6.44
C LEU A 121 12.69 -8.46 -7.69
N GLY A 122 13.93 -8.93 -7.82
CA GLY A 122 14.42 -9.55 -9.06
C GLY A 122 14.27 -8.60 -10.24
N ASP A 123 13.72 -9.11 -11.35
CA ASP A 123 13.57 -8.37 -12.61
C ASP A 123 12.63 -7.15 -12.49
N LEU A 124 11.72 -7.15 -11.51
CA LEU A 124 10.83 -6.01 -11.25
C LEU A 124 11.59 -4.77 -10.77
N ALA A 125 12.82 -4.92 -10.25
CA ALA A 125 13.62 -3.80 -9.78
C ALA A 125 13.91 -2.78 -10.90
N ASP A 126 14.01 -3.23 -12.15
CA ASP A 126 14.21 -2.35 -13.31
C ASP A 126 13.01 -1.42 -13.55
N TYR A 127 11.82 -1.77 -13.05
CA TYR A 127 10.62 -0.94 -13.10
C TYR A 127 10.46 -0.04 -11.88
N SER A 128 11.35 -0.14 -10.89
CA SER A 128 11.24 0.64 -9.66
C SER A 128 11.69 2.10 -9.78
N TYR A 129 11.23 2.91 -8.83
CA TYR A 129 11.62 4.30 -8.60
C TYR A 129 12.13 4.43 -7.17
N ARG A 130 13.32 5.02 -7.00
CA ARG A 130 13.81 5.45 -5.70
C ARG A 130 13.14 6.76 -5.31
N LEU A 131 12.62 6.86 -4.10
CA LEU A 131 11.97 8.07 -3.61
C LEU A 131 12.98 8.95 -2.87
N LEU A 132 13.21 10.15 -3.39
CA LEU A 132 14.00 11.19 -2.75
C LEU A 132 13.04 12.12 -2.01
N SER A 133 13.27 12.38 -0.72
CA SER A 133 12.44 13.29 0.06
C SER A 133 13.27 14.30 0.82
N ASP A 134 12.72 15.49 1.04
CA ASP A 134 13.37 16.54 1.83
C ASP A 134 13.74 16.06 3.25
N ARG A 135 12.95 15.12 3.82
CA ARG A 135 13.25 14.58 5.15
C ARG A 135 14.54 13.76 5.17
N ALA A 136 14.84 13.06 4.08
CA ALA A 136 16.07 12.28 3.97
C ALA A 136 17.33 13.17 3.90
N GLN A 137 17.17 14.44 3.54
CA GLN A 137 18.26 15.43 3.60
C GLN A 137 18.56 15.90 5.03
N LEU A 138 17.56 15.88 5.92
CA LEU A 138 17.69 16.36 7.30
C LEU A 138 18.19 15.28 8.27
N ARG A 139 17.96 14.01 7.96
CA ARG A 139 18.39 12.86 8.77
C ARG A 139 18.37 11.57 7.95
N PRO A 140 19.19 10.57 8.31
CA PRO A 140 19.12 9.25 7.71
C PRO A 140 17.71 8.65 7.87
N LEU A 141 17.08 8.33 6.74
CA LEU A 141 15.79 7.65 6.66
C LEU A 141 15.93 6.39 5.81
N PRO A 142 14.99 5.42 5.92
CA PRO A 142 14.96 4.32 4.98
C PRO A 142 14.95 4.84 3.54
N ALA A 143 15.78 4.26 2.68
CA ALA A 143 15.66 4.43 1.24
C ALA A 143 14.41 3.67 0.79
N LEU A 144 13.51 4.35 0.09
CA LEU A 144 12.25 3.76 -0.38
C LEU A 144 12.32 3.55 -1.89
N PHE A 145 12.02 2.34 -2.33
CA PHE A 145 11.91 1.96 -3.73
C PHE A 145 10.50 1.48 -4.01
N LEU A 146 9.89 1.99 -5.05
CA LEU A 146 8.50 1.70 -5.41
C LEU A 146 8.44 1.05 -6.77
N VAL A 147 7.75 -0.07 -6.89
CA VAL A 147 7.41 -0.70 -8.17
C VAL A 147 5.91 -0.87 -8.26
N PHE A 148 5.37 -0.67 -9.46
CA PHE A 148 3.99 -0.95 -9.79
C PHE A 148 3.96 -2.21 -10.64
N ALA A 149 3.11 -3.16 -10.30
CA ALA A 149 2.92 -4.35 -11.10
C ALA A 149 1.51 -4.87 -10.94
N ASP A 150 1.01 -5.53 -11.98
CA ASP A 150 -0.17 -6.38 -11.90
C ASP A 150 0.21 -7.86 -12.06
N ILE A 151 -0.80 -8.72 -12.19
CA ILE A 151 -0.65 -10.17 -12.38
C ILE A 151 0.12 -10.50 -13.68
N ALA A 152 0.06 -9.63 -14.69
CA ALA A 152 0.60 -9.90 -16.03
C ALA A 152 1.96 -9.24 -16.28
N ALA A 153 2.20 -8.04 -15.74
CA ALA A 153 3.39 -7.25 -16.05
C ALA A 153 3.70 -6.15 -15.02
N PRO A 154 4.99 -5.76 -14.90
CA PRO A 154 5.36 -4.50 -14.28
C PRO A 154 4.85 -3.29 -15.07
N ARG A 155 4.68 -2.17 -14.37
CA ARG A 155 4.14 -0.91 -14.90
C ARG A 155 5.00 0.28 -14.48
N LEU A 156 5.08 1.26 -15.35
CA LEU A 156 5.62 2.57 -15.03
C LEU A 156 4.56 3.41 -14.30
N ALA A 157 5.02 4.38 -13.52
CA ALA A 157 4.14 5.35 -12.87
C ALA A 157 3.44 6.24 -13.90
N PRO A 158 2.17 6.62 -13.69
CA PRO A 158 1.52 7.61 -14.51
C PRO A 158 2.01 9.03 -14.18
N SER A 159 1.87 9.96 -15.13
CA SER A 159 2.35 11.35 -15.01
C SER A 159 1.65 12.16 -13.94
N ASP A 160 0.43 11.78 -13.58
CA ASP A 160 -0.34 12.39 -12.50
C ASP A 160 -0.09 11.73 -11.13
N PHE A 161 0.88 10.81 -11.03
CA PHE A 161 1.18 10.12 -9.78
C PHE A 161 1.64 11.10 -8.69
N ARG A 162 0.96 11.07 -7.54
CA ARG A 162 1.09 12.01 -6.44
C ARG A 162 2.16 11.56 -5.44
N TRP A 163 3.42 11.63 -5.86
CA TRP A 163 4.60 11.23 -5.08
C TRP A 163 4.66 11.85 -3.66
N LEU A 164 4.16 13.08 -3.50
CA LEU A 164 4.11 13.81 -2.23
C LEU A 164 3.46 13.02 -1.07
N PHE A 165 2.43 12.21 -1.36
CA PHE A 165 1.69 11.48 -0.32
C PHE A 165 2.50 10.33 0.29
N LEU A 166 3.50 9.81 -0.42
CA LEU A 166 4.36 8.73 0.07
C LEU A 166 5.29 9.18 1.20
N CYS A 167 5.52 10.48 1.36
CA CYS A 167 6.39 11.05 2.40
C CYS A 167 5.65 11.91 3.43
N GLY A 168 4.33 11.74 3.56
CA GLY A 168 3.53 12.48 4.54
C GLY A 168 3.41 13.96 4.23
N GLY A 169 3.23 14.32 2.95
CA GLY A 169 2.89 15.68 2.52
C GLY A 169 4.08 16.61 2.29
N ARG A 170 5.31 16.11 2.37
CA ARG A 170 6.53 16.86 2.02
C ARG A 170 7.01 16.51 0.62
N ARG A 171 7.76 17.42 -0.02
CA ARG A 171 8.26 17.22 -1.38
C ARG A 171 9.00 15.89 -1.46
N ALA A 172 8.58 15.10 -2.45
CA ALA A 172 9.15 13.81 -2.76
C ALA A 172 9.22 13.70 -4.27
N TYR A 173 10.36 13.23 -4.77
CA TYR A 173 10.64 13.11 -6.20
C TYR A 173 11.03 11.67 -6.50
N PRO A 174 10.47 11.06 -7.55
CA PRO A 174 10.94 9.78 -8.03
C PRO A 174 12.28 9.96 -8.76
N GLU A 175 13.21 9.06 -8.48
CA GLU A 175 14.44 8.86 -9.25
C GLU A 175 14.33 7.46 -9.86
N LYS A 176 14.24 7.38 -11.18
CA LYS A 176 14.10 6.10 -11.86
C LYS A 176 15.36 5.25 -11.67
N VAL A 177 15.20 4.02 -11.18
CA VAL A 177 16.30 3.06 -11.13
C VAL A 177 16.69 2.71 -12.56
N VAL A 178 17.98 2.84 -12.88
CA VAL A 178 18.51 2.52 -14.21
C VAL A 178 18.27 1.03 -14.48
N PRO A 179 17.48 0.69 -15.52
CA PRO A 179 17.27 -0.71 -15.89
C PRO A 179 18.57 -1.36 -16.37
N GLU A 180 18.76 -2.62 -16.04
CA GLU A 180 19.83 -3.43 -16.62
C GLU A 180 19.36 -4.15 -17.89
N ASN A 181 18.06 -4.43 -17.97
CA ASN A 181 17.42 -4.85 -19.21
C ASN A 181 17.60 -3.76 -20.28
N GLN A 182 18.42 -4.08 -21.29
CA GLN A 182 18.78 -3.14 -22.36
C GLN A 182 17.59 -2.75 -23.24
N GLU A 183 16.62 -3.65 -23.43
CA GLU A 183 15.41 -3.37 -24.20
C GLU A 183 14.54 -2.35 -23.47
N LEU A 184 14.36 -2.53 -22.16
CA LEU A 184 13.65 -1.57 -21.33
C LEU A 184 14.38 -0.24 -21.29
N LEU A 185 15.71 -0.23 -21.08
CA LEU A 185 16.50 1.01 -21.10
C LEU A 185 16.35 1.76 -22.44
N ALA A 186 16.41 1.05 -23.56
CA ALA A 186 16.21 1.62 -24.89
C ALA A 186 14.77 2.11 -25.12
N HIS A 187 13.77 1.46 -24.50
CA HIS A 187 12.40 1.92 -24.49
C HIS A 187 12.24 3.21 -23.67
N LEU A 188 12.72 3.24 -22.43
CA LEU A 188 12.61 4.42 -21.55
C LEU A 188 13.32 5.65 -22.13
N ARG A 189 14.46 5.46 -22.82
CA ARG A 189 15.14 6.56 -23.53
C ARG A 189 14.29 7.18 -24.64
N ARG A 190 13.41 6.41 -25.27
CA ARG A 190 12.56 6.87 -26.38
C ARG A 190 11.21 7.41 -25.90
N HIS A 191 10.64 6.81 -24.86
CA HIS A 191 9.26 7.04 -24.45
C HIS A 191 9.13 7.73 -23.08
N GLY A 192 10.23 7.90 -22.35
CA GLY A 192 10.23 8.39 -20.97
C GLY A 192 10.10 7.27 -19.95
N ASP A 193 10.30 7.62 -18.68
CA ASP A 193 10.21 6.75 -17.52
C ASP A 193 8.87 6.85 -16.78
N ILE A 194 7.90 7.55 -17.36
CA ILE A 194 6.56 7.80 -16.84
C ILE A 194 5.56 7.66 -18.00
N VAL A 195 4.39 7.09 -17.72
CA VAL A 195 3.31 6.98 -18.71
C VAL A 195 2.42 8.22 -18.65
N ASN A 196 2.09 8.81 -19.79
CA ASN A 196 1.14 9.91 -19.83
C ASN A 196 -0.26 9.41 -19.41
N SER A 197 -0.77 9.96 -18.30
CA SER A 197 -2.08 9.62 -17.73
C SER A 197 -3.24 9.85 -18.69
N ASP A 198 -3.10 10.79 -19.63
CA ASP A 198 -4.13 11.09 -20.63
C ASP A 198 -4.25 10.00 -21.70
N LEU A 199 -3.22 9.16 -21.84
CA LEU A 199 -3.19 8.02 -22.76
C LEU A 199 -3.64 6.72 -22.09
N VAL A 200 -3.80 6.71 -20.77
CA VAL A 200 -4.28 5.55 -20.03
C VAL A 200 -5.79 5.43 -20.21
N ALA A 201 -6.24 4.28 -20.72
CA ALA A 201 -7.66 3.99 -20.85
C ALA A 201 -8.33 4.05 -19.47
N ARG A 202 -9.25 5.00 -19.31
CA ARG A 202 -10.07 5.13 -18.10
C ARG A 202 -11.21 4.13 -18.19
N PRO A 203 -11.52 3.37 -17.13
CA PRO A 203 -12.69 2.52 -17.12
C PRO A 203 -13.93 3.43 -17.21
N LEU A 204 -14.86 3.07 -18.08
CA LEU A 204 -16.15 3.76 -18.13
C LEU A 204 -16.81 3.67 -16.76
N ALA A 205 -17.35 4.79 -16.28
CA ALA A 205 -18.10 4.80 -15.03
C ALA A 205 -19.30 3.85 -15.19
N ALA A 206 -19.38 2.84 -14.32
CA ALA A 206 -20.52 1.93 -14.31
C ALA A 206 -21.80 2.71 -14.08
N GLU A 207 -22.91 2.31 -14.71
CA GLU A 207 -24.23 2.90 -14.46
C GLU A 207 -24.52 2.97 -12.94
N PRO A 208 -25.21 4.03 -12.44
CA PRO A 208 -25.40 4.24 -11.01
C PRO A 208 -25.97 3.01 -10.28
N SER A 209 -26.88 2.29 -10.92
CA SER A 209 -27.48 1.07 -10.38
C SER A 209 -26.47 -0.07 -10.27
N VAL A 210 -25.68 -0.31 -11.30
CA VAL A 210 -24.63 -1.35 -11.31
C VAL A 210 -23.58 -1.04 -10.24
N TRP A 211 -23.18 0.23 -10.15
CA TRP A 211 -22.25 0.70 -9.13
C TRP A 211 -22.78 0.46 -7.71
N ALA A 212 -24.05 0.79 -7.45
CA ALA A 212 -24.66 0.61 -6.13
C ALA A 212 -24.73 -0.87 -5.72
N HIS A 213 -25.06 -1.77 -6.65
CA HIS A 213 -25.07 -3.21 -6.39
C HIS A 213 -23.68 -3.77 -6.14
N GLU A 214 -22.68 -3.34 -6.93
CA GLU A 214 -21.28 -3.71 -6.70
C GLU A 214 -20.77 -3.21 -5.35
N PHE A 215 -21.17 -1.99 -4.96
CA PHE A 215 -20.82 -1.40 -3.67
C PHE A 215 -21.33 -2.25 -2.52
N ILE A 216 -22.64 -2.53 -2.47
CA ILE A 216 -23.24 -3.28 -1.35
C ILE A 216 -22.75 -4.73 -1.33
N SER A 217 -22.56 -5.35 -2.50
CA SER A 217 -22.00 -6.70 -2.60
C SER A 217 -20.61 -6.75 -1.98
N THR A 218 -19.73 -5.83 -2.38
CA THR A 218 -18.35 -5.77 -1.86
C THR A 218 -18.30 -5.42 -0.37
N LEU A 219 -19.14 -4.48 0.07
CA LEU A 219 -19.25 -4.09 1.48
C LEU A 219 -19.63 -5.29 2.34
N THR A 220 -20.66 -6.03 1.93
CA THR A 220 -21.13 -7.23 2.62
C THR A 220 -20.08 -8.34 2.64
N SER A 221 -19.39 -8.58 1.52
CA SER A 221 -18.30 -9.55 1.46
C SER A 221 -17.15 -9.17 2.40
N THR A 222 -16.83 -7.88 2.52
CA THR A 222 -15.78 -7.40 3.43
C THR A 222 -16.17 -7.66 4.89
N PHE A 223 -17.42 -7.41 5.26
CA PHE A 223 -17.91 -7.73 6.60
C PHE A 223 -17.85 -9.23 6.91
N ALA A 224 -18.23 -10.09 5.96
CA ALA A 224 -18.16 -11.53 6.13
C ALA A 224 -16.71 -12.03 6.32
N ASP A 225 -15.77 -11.48 5.55
CA ASP A 225 -14.34 -11.81 5.64
C ASP A 225 -13.75 -11.38 6.99
N GLU A 226 -14.00 -10.16 7.45
CA GLU A 226 -13.53 -9.66 8.75
C GLU A 226 -14.14 -10.45 9.92
N LEU A 227 -15.45 -10.72 9.92
CA LEU A 227 -16.09 -11.56 10.93
C LEU A 227 -15.53 -13.00 10.92
N GLY A 228 -15.20 -13.53 9.75
CA GLY A 228 -14.55 -14.83 9.60
C GLY A 228 -13.17 -14.87 10.25
N ARG A 229 -12.35 -13.83 10.04
CA ARG A 229 -11.02 -13.69 10.66
C ARG A 229 -11.06 -13.59 12.17
N MET A 230 -12.12 -13.03 12.74
CA MET A 230 -12.28 -12.88 14.20
C MET A 230 -12.57 -14.21 14.93
N GLY A 231 -12.97 -15.27 14.21
CA GLY A 231 -13.19 -16.60 14.78
C GLY A 231 -14.24 -16.61 15.91
N ASN A 232 -13.89 -17.18 17.06
CA ASN A 232 -14.77 -17.31 18.23
C ASN A 232 -14.81 -16.05 19.11
N SER A 233 -13.93 -15.08 18.87
CA SER A 233 -13.88 -13.83 19.61
C SER A 233 -14.89 -12.83 19.04
N ARG A 234 -16.14 -13.21 18.79
CA ARG A 234 -17.13 -12.32 18.15
C ARG A 234 -17.64 -11.27 19.15
N TRP A 235 -16.88 -10.19 19.33
CA TRP A 235 -17.34 -8.97 20.00
C TRP A 235 -18.31 -8.16 19.12
N PHE A 236 -18.76 -8.69 17.98
CA PHE A 236 -19.43 -7.93 16.92
C PHE A 236 -20.47 -8.75 16.15
N THR A 237 -21.66 -8.18 15.92
CA THR A 237 -22.73 -8.75 15.06
C THR A 237 -23.24 -7.69 14.08
N ILE A 238 -23.38 -8.06 12.80
CA ILE A 238 -24.02 -7.20 11.79
C ILE A 238 -25.51 -7.53 11.77
N ASP A 239 -26.34 -6.52 12.06
CA ASP A 239 -27.79 -6.68 12.16
C ASP A 239 -28.47 -6.38 10.82
N GLU A 240 -27.96 -5.40 10.07
CA GLU A 240 -28.54 -4.98 8.80
C GLU A 240 -27.46 -4.43 7.85
N VAL A 241 -27.56 -4.83 6.57
CA VAL A 241 -26.93 -4.14 5.44
C VAL A 241 -27.97 -4.05 4.34
N ALA A 242 -28.50 -2.84 4.10
CA ALA A 242 -29.61 -2.64 3.18
C ALA A 242 -29.32 -1.50 2.20
N LEU A 243 -29.57 -1.74 0.90
CA LEU A 243 -29.58 -0.71 -0.13
C LEU A 243 -31.02 -0.19 -0.26
N HIS A 244 -31.22 1.10 -0.01
CA HIS A 244 -32.50 1.78 -0.21
C HIS A 244 -32.44 2.60 -1.51
N GLY A 245 -33.28 2.22 -2.47
CA GLY A 245 -33.24 2.80 -3.81
C GLY A 245 -31.91 2.49 -4.50
N LEU A 246 -31.28 3.52 -5.09
CA LEU A 246 -30.00 3.38 -5.81
C LEU A 246 -28.86 4.22 -5.20
N SER A 247 -29.11 4.93 -4.10
CA SER A 247 -28.19 5.97 -3.61
C SER A 247 -27.93 5.94 -2.12
N ARG A 248 -28.58 5.07 -1.34
CA ARG A 248 -28.42 5.04 0.12
C ARG A 248 -28.20 3.63 0.63
N VAL A 249 -27.15 3.41 1.40
CA VAL A 249 -26.92 2.15 2.12
C VAL A 249 -26.99 2.38 3.62
N THR A 250 -27.78 1.57 4.31
CA THR A 250 -27.87 1.54 5.77
C THR A 250 -27.07 0.36 6.28
N VAL A 251 -26.23 0.58 7.29
CA VAL A 251 -25.56 -0.48 8.05
C VAL A 251 -25.94 -0.35 9.53
N ARG A 252 -26.42 -1.43 10.13
CA ARG A 252 -26.68 -1.54 11.58
C ARG A 252 -25.94 -2.72 12.17
N TYR A 253 -25.45 -2.55 13.39
CA TYR A 253 -24.64 -3.55 14.05
C TYR A 253 -24.66 -3.43 15.56
N THR A 254 -24.37 -4.54 16.22
CA THR A 254 -24.30 -4.65 17.67
C THR A 254 -22.89 -5.02 18.10
N TRP A 255 -22.41 -4.31 19.12
CA TRP A 255 -21.09 -4.51 19.71
C TRP A 255 -21.23 -5.17 21.08
N HIS A 256 -20.70 -6.38 21.22
CA HIS A 256 -20.77 -7.19 22.43
C HIS A 256 -19.61 -6.82 23.36
N LEU A 257 -19.87 -5.89 24.28
CA LEU A 257 -18.89 -5.43 25.26
C LEU A 257 -19.10 -6.14 26.61
N VAL A 258 -18.06 -6.18 27.44
CA VAL A 258 -18.13 -6.73 28.81
C VAL A 258 -19.21 -6.04 29.65
N ALA A 259 -19.45 -4.75 29.42
CA ALA A 259 -20.46 -3.94 30.11
C ALA A 259 -21.87 -4.07 29.50
N GLY A 260 -22.06 -4.98 28.54
CA GLY A 260 -23.32 -5.18 27.81
C GLY A 260 -23.26 -4.71 26.35
N ASP A 261 -24.23 -5.17 25.59
CA ASP A 261 -24.34 -4.91 24.16
C ASP A 261 -24.64 -3.43 23.86
N LYS A 262 -24.05 -2.92 22.78
CA LYS A 262 -24.33 -1.57 22.27
C LYS A 262 -24.64 -1.60 20.78
N ALA A 263 -25.80 -1.08 20.41
CA ALA A 263 -26.21 -0.96 19.02
C ALA A 263 -25.69 0.34 18.39
N TYR A 264 -25.30 0.25 17.11
CA TYR A 264 -24.78 1.34 16.30
C TYR A 264 -25.30 1.24 14.87
N GLY A 265 -25.15 2.32 14.11
CA GLY A 265 -25.38 2.29 12.67
C GLY A 265 -24.92 3.56 11.97
N PHE A 266 -24.79 3.47 10.65
CA PHE A 266 -24.52 4.60 9.77
C PHE A 266 -25.22 4.47 8.41
N ASP A 267 -25.54 5.64 7.84
CA ASP A 267 -26.02 5.80 6.47
C ASP A 267 -24.89 6.21 5.53
N ILE A 268 -24.87 5.65 4.33
CA ILE A 268 -23.90 5.95 3.27
C ILE A 268 -24.65 6.53 2.06
N ASP A 269 -24.34 7.78 1.70
CA ASP A 269 -24.75 8.38 0.43
C ASP A 269 -23.85 7.88 -0.72
N LEU A 270 -24.33 6.91 -1.48
CA LEU A 270 -23.61 6.32 -2.61
C LEU A 270 -23.41 7.31 -3.76
N ALA A 271 -24.34 8.24 -3.98
CA ALA A 271 -24.20 9.23 -5.04
C ALA A 271 -23.07 10.21 -4.69
N GLY A 272 -23.03 10.67 -3.43
CA GLY A 272 -21.93 11.44 -2.88
C GLY A 272 -20.59 10.69 -2.94
N VAL A 273 -20.55 9.43 -2.50
CA VAL A 273 -19.34 8.59 -2.58
C VAL A 273 -18.85 8.47 -4.02
N ARG A 274 -19.73 8.10 -4.96
CA ARG A 274 -19.38 7.94 -6.38
C ARG A 274 -18.92 9.25 -7.01
N ALA A 275 -19.63 10.35 -6.76
CA ALA A 275 -19.25 11.68 -7.27
C ALA A 275 -17.88 12.10 -6.74
N GLU A 276 -17.60 11.83 -5.47
CA GLU A 276 -16.33 12.16 -4.85
C GLU A 276 -15.17 11.29 -5.38
N GLN A 277 -15.41 9.99 -5.60
CA GLN A 277 -14.44 9.10 -6.24
C GLN A 277 -14.13 9.53 -7.67
N LEU A 278 -15.14 9.90 -8.45
CA LEU A 278 -14.97 10.45 -9.80
C LEU A 278 -14.24 11.81 -9.76
N ARG A 279 -14.56 12.69 -8.82
CA ARG A 279 -13.92 14.01 -8.72
C ARG A 279 -12.45 13.93 -8.30
N LYS A 280 -12.12 13.09 -7.31
CA LYS A 280 -10.78 13.01 -6.74
C LYS A 280 -9.86 12.11 -7.56
N PHE A 281 -10.39 10.99 -8.04
CA PHE A 281 -9.59 9.90 -8.58
C PHE A 281 -10.04 9.48 -9.97
N ASP A 282 -11.11 10.08 -10.49
CA ASP A 282 -11.78 9.66 -11.72
C ASP A 282 -12.24 8.19 -11.68
N ASP A 283 -12.53 7.67 -10.47
CA ASP A 283 -12.90 6.26 -10.26
C ASP A 283 -14.41 6.03 -10.26
N GLY A 284 -14.85 5.33 -11.29
CA GLY A 284 -16.24 4.94 -11.49
C GLY A 284 -16.58 3.54 -11.01
N ARG A 285 -15.73 2.87 -10.19
CA ARG A 285 -15.99 1.53 -9.62
C ARG A 285 -16.28 1.58 -8.13
N ALA A 286 -17.00 0.59 -7.64
CA ALA A 286 -17.50 0.60 -6.26
C ALA A 286 -16.65 -0.23 -5.29
N GLN A 287 -15.88 -1.20 -5.79
CA GLN A 287 -15.22 -2.20 -4.96
C GLN A 287 -14.28 -1.61 -3.90
N ARG A 288 -13.40 -0.69 -4.28
CA ARG A 288 -12.43 -0.08 -3.35
C ARG A 288 -13.10 0.76 -2.25
N PRO A 289 -13.94 1.77 -2.56
CA PRO A 289 -14.59 2.55 -1.51
C PRO A 289 -15.44 1.66 -0.59
N ALA A 290 -16.10 0.62 -1.14
CA ALA A 290 -16.83 -0.36 -0.33
C ALA A 290 -15.93 -1.13 0.64
N ARG A 291 -14.77 -1.62 0.20
CA ARG A 291 -13.80 -2.32 1.08
C ARG A 291 -13.26 -1.41 2.18
N THR A 292 -12.84 -0.18 1.83
CA THR A 292 -12.30 0.77 2.80
C THR A 292 -13.33 1.14 3.86
N ILE A 293 -14.56 1.44 3.45
CA ILE A 293 -15.66 1.74 4.37
C ILE A 293 -15.99 0.50 5.22
N GLY A 294 -16.06 -0.68 4.60
CA GLY A 294 -16.34 -1.94 5.30
C GLY A 294 -15.32 -2.26 6.40
N ALA A 295 -14.02 -2.12 6.09
CA ALA A 295 -12.95 -2.39 7.06
C ALA A 295 -12.89 -1.35 8.19
N THR A 296 -13.40 -0.12 7.98
CA THR A 296 -13.29 0.97 8.97
C THR A 296 -13.94 0.60 10.29
N LEU A 297 -15.08 -0.08 10.25
CA LEU A 297 -15.88 -0.45 11.42
C LEU A 297 -15.15 -1.44 12.36
N PHE A 298 -14.19 -2.23 11.86
CA PHE A 298 -13.38 -3.16 12.66
C PHE A 298 -12.06 -2.57 13.17
N ASN A 299 -11.60 -1.45 12.59
CA ASN A 299 -10.31 -0.84 12.88
C ASN A 299 -10.35 0.28 13.94
N GLN A 300 -11.50 0.54 14.58
CA GLN A 300 -11.65 1.62 15.55
C GLN A 300 -11.68 1.13 17.01
N PRO A 301 -10.78 1.61 17.89
CA PRO A 301 -10.93 1.40 19.34
C PRO A 301 -11.77 2.47 20.04
N VAL A 302 -12.09 3.60 19.39
CA VAL A 302 -12.87 4.71 19.98
C VAL A 302 -13.64 5.43 18.88
N PHE A 303 -14.97 5.56 19.05
CA PHE A 303 -15.85 6.35 18.18
C PHE A 303 -15.40 7.81 18.17
N ARG A 304 -14.52 8.18 17.23
CA ARG A 304 -14.37 9.58 16.84
C ARG A 304 -15.60 9.89 16.01
N SER A 305 -16.42 10.85 16.44
CA SER A 305 -17.58 11.33 15.68
C SER A 305 -17.16 11.54 14.23
N PRO A 306 -17.55 10.65 13.29
CA PRO A 306 -17.16 10.83 11.92
C PRO A 306 -18.02 11.97 11.39
N LYS A 307 -17.39 13.08 10.99
CA LYS A 307 -18.07 14.10 10.18
C LYS A 307 -17.72 13.93 8.71
N GLU A 308 -16.47 13.58 8.40
CA GLU A 308 -16.04 13.19 7.06
C GLU A 308 -14.95 12.13 7.07
N ILE A 309 -15.18 11.00 6.39
CA ILE A 309 -14.11 10.08 5.95
C ILE A 309 -14.16 10.11 4.44
N ASP A 310 -13.05 10.45 3.79
CA ASP A 310 -12.92 10.52 2.32
C ASP A 310 -13.91 11.45 1.59
N GLY A 311 -14.52 12.43 2.27
CA GLY A 311 -15.53 13.34 1.70
C GLY A 311 -16.99 12.88 1.88
N VAL A 312 -17.20 11.90 2.76
CA VAL A 312 -18.52 11.30 3.06
C VAL A 312 -19.12 11.96 4.29
N THR A 313 -20.38 12.40 4.25
CA THR A 313 -21.12 12.78 5.47
C THR A 313 -21.59 11.50 6.18
N TRP A 314 -21.10 11.26 7.39
CA TRP A 314 -21.53 10.13 8.21
C TRP A 314 -22.65 10.57 9.16
N VAL A 315 -23.74 9.80 9.22
CA VAL A 315 -24.81 10.03 10.19
C VAL A 315 -24.74 8.95 11.26
N GLN A 316 -24.44 9.33 12.51
CA GLN A 316 -24.46 8.43 13.67
C GLN A 316 -25.90 8.24 14.16
N PHE A 317 -26.39 7.00 14.21
CA PHE A 317 -27.58 6.68 15.01
C PHE A 317 -27.18 6.30 16.44
N GLY A 318 -27.84 6.88 17.43
CA GLY A 318 -27.62 6.59 18.86
C GLY A 318 -27.36 7.80 19.76
N ARG A 319 -28.25 8.79 19.75
CA ARG A 319 -28.61 9.54 20.96
C ARG A 319 -30.13 9.61 20.99
N ASN A 320 -30.73 9.17 22.09
CA ASN A 320 -32.18 9.11 22.30
C ASN A 320 -32.88 10.33 21.73
N HIS A 321 -33.91 10.10 20.91
CA HIS A 321 -34.97 11.07 20.71
C HIS A 321 -35.74 11.18 22.04
N GLU A 322 -35.36 12.15 22.86
CA GLU A 322 -36.34 12.87 23.69
C GLU A 322 -36.48 14.27 23.10
N GLY A 323 -37.69 14.55 22.63
CA GLY A 323 -38.13 15.75 21.93
C GLY A 323 -39.49 15.48 21.33
#